data_AF-A0A2J8N9F1-F1
#
_entry.id   AF-A0A2J8N9F1-F1
#
_cell.length_a   1.000
_cell.length_b   1.000
_cell.length_c   1.000
_cell.angle_alpha   90.00
_cell.angle_beta   90.00
_cell.angle_gamma   90.00
#
_symmetry.space_group_name_H-M   'P 1'
#
loop_
_entity.id
_entity.type
_entity.pdbx_description
1 polymer ?
#
loop_
_entity_poly.entity_id
_entity_poly.type
_entity_poly.pdbx_seq_one_letter_code
_entity_poly.pdbx_strand_id
1 'polypeptide(L)'
;VFRGYAERKRRKRENDSASVIQRNFRKHLRMVGSRRVKAQTFAERRERSFSRSWSDPTPMKADTSHDSRDSSDLQSSHCTLDEAFEDLDWDTEKGLEAVACDTEGFVPPKVMLISSKVPKAEYIPTIIRRDDPSIIPILYDHEHATFEDILEEIERKLNVYHKGAKIWKMLIFCQGGPGHLYLLKNKVATFAKVEKEEDMIHFWKRLSRLMSKVNPEPNVIHIMGCYILGNPNGEKLFQNLRTLMTPYRVTFESPLELSAQGKQMIETYFDFRLYRLWKSRQHSKLLDFDDVL
;
A
#
# COMPACT_ATOMS: atom_id res chain seq x y z
N VAL A 1 61.79 -0.05 2.41
CA VAL A 1 61.02 -1.17 3.01
C VAL A 1 59.54 -0.84 3.25
N PHE A 2 59.19 0.35 3.77
CA PHE A 2 57.80 0.72 4.12
C PHE A 2 56.81 0.88 2.94
N ARG A 3 57.25 1.39 1.79
CA ARG A 3 56.37 1.60 0.62
C ARG A 3 55.79 0.29 0.05
N GLY A 4 56.59 -0.78 0.01
CA GLY A 4 56.16 -2.11 -0.43
C GLY A 4 55.25 -2.85 0.57
N TYR A 5 55.20 -2.43 1.84
CA TYR A 5 54.26 -2.98 2.81
C TYR A 5 52.85 -2.39 2.62
N ALA A 6 52.78 -1.06 2.41
CA ALA A 6 51.52 -0.37 2.13
C ALA A 6 50.85 -0.89 0.84
N GLU A 7 51.65 -1.13 -0.20
CA GLU A 7 51.17 -1.63 -1.49
C GLU A 7 50.68 -3.08 -1.42
N ARG A 8 51.37 -3.94 -0.65
CA ARG A 8 50.89 -5.30 -0.35
C ARG A 8 49.59 -5.31 0.46
N LYS A 9 49.44 -4.40 1.42
CA LYS A 9 48.20 -4.25 2.21
C LYS A 9 47.04 -3.71 1.37
N ARG A 10 47.32 -2.88 0.35
CA ARG A 10 46.32 -2.40 -0.61
C ARG A 10 45.87 -3.54 -1.54
N ARG A 11 46.81 -4.26 -2.17
CA ARG A 11 46.49 -5.42 -3.03
C ARG A 11 45.73 -6.52 -2.28
N LYS A 12 46.05 -6.76 -1.01
CA LYS A 12 45.29 -7.73 -0.18
C LYS A 12 43.83 -7.31 -0.01
N ARG A 13 43.58 -6.03 0.28
CA ARG A 13 42.21 -5.49 0.41
C ARG A 13 41.42 -5.53 -0.91
N GLU A 14 42.08 -5.26 -2.02
CA GLU A 14 41.48 -5.35 -3.36
C GLU A 14 41.12 -6.80 -3.72
N ASN A 15 42.01 -7.77 -3.45
CA ASN A 15 41.74 -9.19 -3.65
C ASN A 15 40.63 -9.74 -2.73
N ASP A 16 40.61 -9.33 -1.46
CA ASP A 16 39.56 -9.74 -0.52
C ASP A 16 38.19 -9.21 -0.97
N SER A 17 38.14 -7.96 -1.46
CA SER A 17 36.93 -7.35 -2.02
C SER A 17 36.45 -8.09 -3.27
N ALA A 18 37.36 -8.41 -4.20
CA ALA A 18 37.05 -9.18 -5.40
C ALA A 18 36.53 -10.59 -5.08
N SER A 19 37.11 -11.26 -4.08
CA SER A 19 36.69 -12.58 -3.61
C SER A 19 35.26 -12.57 -3.05
N VAL A 20 34.90 -11.53 -2.27
CA VAL A 20 33.54 -11.37 -1.74
C VAL A 20 32.53 -11.14 -2.87
N ILE A 21 32.85 -10.29 -3.84
CA ILE A 21 31.99 -10.00 -5.00
C ILE A 21 31.77 -11.28 -5.82
N GLN A 22 32.83 -12.03 -6.13
CA GLN A 22 32.74 -13.29 -6.88
C GLN A 22 31.94 -14.35 -6.13
N ARG A 23 32.12 -14.47 -4.81
CA ARG A 23 31.35 -15.40 -3.97
C ARG A 23 29.86 -15.04 -3.97
N ASN A 24 29.52 -13.75 -3.86
CA ASN A 24 28.14 -13.28 -3.88
C ASN A 24 27.49 -13.49 -5.26
N PHE A 25 28.22 -13.23 -6.34
CA PHE A 25 27.76 -13.49 -7.70
C PHE A 25 27.50 -14.97 -7.97
N ARG A 26 28.42 -15.86 -7.55
CA ARG A 26 28.24 -17.33 -7.65
C ARG A 26 27.08 -17.85 -6.78
N LYS A 27 26.80 -17.22 -5.63
CA LYS A 27 25.62 -17.53 -4.81
C LYS A 27 24.33 -17.09 -5.52
N HIS A 28 24.32 -15.88 -6.08
CA HIS A 28 23.19 -15.35 -6.83
C HIS A 28 22.85 -16.23 -8.04
N LEU A 29 23.85 -16.62 -8.85
CA LEU A 29 23.66 -17.51 -9.99
C LEU A 29 23.08 -18.89 -9.60
N ARG A 30 23.50 -19.46 -8.46
CA ARG A 30 22.90 -20.71 -7.94
C ARG A 30 21.43 -20.52 -7.54
N MET A 31 21.08 -19.40 -6.92
CA MET A 31 19.70 -19.10 -6.53
C MET A 31 18.79 -18.84 -7.73
N VAL A 32 19.29 -18.12 -8.75
CA VAL A 32 18.52 -17.82 -9.98
C VAL A 32 18.44 -19.04 -10.90
N GLY A 33 19.51 -19.84 -11.00
CA GLY A 33 19.52 -21.09 -11.76
C GLY A 33 18.53 -22.13 -11.22
N SER A 34 18.38 -22.23 -9.88
CA SER A 34 17.40 -23.12 -9.25
C SER A 34 15.94 -22.72 -9.52
N ARG A 35 15.65 -21.42 -9.68
CA ARG A 35 14.31 -20.93 -10.08
C ARG A 35 13.98 -21.24 -11.54
N ARG A 36 14.96 -21.24 -12.44
CA ARG A 36 14.78 -21.54 -13.86
C ARG A 36 14.37 -23.01 -14.10
N VAL A 37 14.92 -23.95 -13.32
CA VAL A 37 14.58 -25.38 -13.39
C VAL A 37 13.18 -25.67 -12.83
N LYS A 38 12.77 -24.97 -11.75
CA LYS A 38 11.40 -25.09 -11.20
C LYS A 38 10.32 -24.45 -12.11
N ALA A 39 10.65 -23.39 -12.85
CA ALA A 39 9.74 -22.79 -13.81
C ALA A 39 9.47 -23.71 -15.02
N GLN A 40 10.49 -24.43 -15.50
CA GLN A 40 10.33 -25.39 -16.60
C GLN A 40 9.45 -26.59 -16.20
N THR A 41 9.60 -27.14 -15.00
CA THR A 41 8.78 -28.28 -14.52
C THR A 41 7.31 -27.92 -14.23
N PHE A 42 7.02 -26.65 -13.93
CA PHE A 42 5.64 -26.18 -13.73
C PHE A 42 4.92 -25.88 -15.04
N ALA A 43 5.64 -25.36 -16.05
CA ALA A 43 5.11 -25.17 -17.40
C ALA A 43 4.74 -26.51 -18.06
N GLU A 44 5.59 -27.53 -17.90
CA GLU A 44 5.39 -28.86 -18.49
C GLU A 44 4.20 -29.63 -17.87
N ARG A 45 3.89 -29.41 -16.58
CA ARG A 45 2.67 -29.96 -15.94
C ARG A 45 1.38 -29.28 -16.40
N ARG A 46 1.46 -28.00 -16.76
CA ARG A 46 0.30 -27.20 -17.22
C ARG A 46 -0.08 -27.49 -18.67
N GLU A 47 0.88 -27.86 -19.53
CA GLU A 47 0.61 -28.30 -20.91
C GLU A 47 -0.06 -29.69 -20.98
N ARG A 48 0.26 -30.61 -20.05
CA ARG A 48 -0.39 -31.95 -20.01
C ARG A 48 -1.82 -31.95 -19.46
N SER A 49 -2.25 -30.89 -18.79
CA SER A 49 -3.59 -30.80 -18.19
C SER A 49 -4.62 -30.10 -19.07
N PHE A 50 -4.18 -29.43 -20.15
CA PHE A 50 -5.07 -28.73 -21.09
C PHE A 50 -5.45 -29.54 -22.36
N SER A 51 -4.99 -30.78 -22.49
CA SER A 51 -5.18 -31.61 -23.70
C SER A 51 -6.08 -32.83 -23.49
N ARG A 52 -7.03 -32.79 -22.53
CA ARG A 52 -8.12 -33.78 -22.43
C ARG A 52 -9.43 -33.17 -22.91
N SER A 53 -9.75 -33.43 -24.18
CA SER A 53 -11.05 -33.18 -24.79
C SER A 53 -12.15 -33.91 -24.02
N TRP A 54 -13.14 -33.17 -23.52
CA TRP A 54 -14.38 -33.71 -22.97
C TRP A 54 -15.31 -34.08 -24.12
N SER A 55 -15.24 -35.32 -24.58
CA SER A 55 -16.25 -35.92 -25.44
C SER A 55 -16.24 -37.43 -25.22
N ASP A 56 -17.04 -37.91 -24.25
CA ASP A 56 -17.90 -39.09 -24.43
C ASP A 56 -18.79 -39.38 -23.18
N PRO A 57 -19.91 -40.11 -23.36
CA PRO A 57 -21.17 -39.83 -22.70
C PRO A 57 -21.40 -40.59 -21.39
N THR A 58 -22.39 -40.08 -20.64
CA THR A 58 -22.87 -40.55 -19.34
C THR A 58 -23.44 -41.98 -19.40
N PRO A 59 -23.03 -42.89 -18.49
CA PRO A 59 -23.76 -44.14 -18.26
C PRO A 59 -24.96 -43.95 -17.32
N MET A 60 -26.11 -44.51 -17.71
CA MET A 60 -27.39 -44.45 -17.00
C MET A 60 -27.52 -45.47 -15.84
N LYS A 61 -28.17 -44.98 -14.77
CA LYS A 61 -29.14 -45.58 -13.82
C LYS A 61 -28.75 -46.72 -12.86
N ALA A 62 -29.17 -46.55 -11.59
CA ALA A 62 -30.31 -47.29 -11.01
C ALA A 62 -30.88 -46.56 -9.77
N ASP A 63 -32.21 -46.52 -9.69
CA ASP A 63 -33.02 -45.99 -8.59
C ASP A 63 -32.96 -46.92 -7.36
N THR A 64 -32.82 -46.36 -6.15
CA THR A 64 -33.37 -46.94 -4.92
C THR A 64 -33.83 -45.86 -3.94
N SER A 65 -35.08 -45.99 -3.54
CA SER A 65 -35.83 -45.18 -2.58
C SER A 65 -35.47 -45.46 -1.13
N HIS A 66 -35.37 -44.44 -0.28
CA HIS A 66 -35.86 -44.48 1.10
C HIS A 66 -36.10 -43.07 1.68
N ASP A 67 -37.34 -42.79 2.07
CA ASP A 67 -37.77 -41.64 2.87
C ASP A 67 -37.22 -41.68 4.31
N SER A 68 -36.95 -40.51 4.93
CA SER A 68 -37.42 -40.16 6.31
C SER A 68 -36.90 -38.79 6.83
N ARG A 69 -37.86 -37.85 6.93
CA ARG A 69 -38.15 -36.83 7.97
C ARG A 69 -37.06 -36.22 8.88
N ASP A 70 -37.04 -34.88 8.81
CA ASP A 70 -37.14 -33.85 9.88
C ASP A 70 -36.28 -33.87 11.17
N SER A 71 -35.81 -32.65 11.48
CA SER A 71 -35.69 -32.03 12.82
C SER A 71 -34.30 -31.92 13.44
N SER A 72 -33.72 -30.72 13.41
CA SER A 72 -33.59 -29.90 14.63
C SER A 72 -32.95 -28.54 14.32
N ASP A 73 -33.74 -27.51 14.61
CA ASP A 73 -33.33 -26.12 14.75
C ASP A 73 -32.20 -25.96 15.77
N LEU A 74 -31.12 -25.29 15.37
CA LEU A 74 -30.38 -24.41 16.27
C LEU A 74 -30.21 -23.06 15.57
N GLN A 75 -31.21 -22.21 15.81
CA GLN A 75 -31.15 -20.78 15.59
C GLN A 75 -29.90 -20.21 16.28
N SER A 76 -28.88 -19.86 15.51
CA SER A 76 -27.93 -18.82 15.88
C SER A 76 -28.44 -17.51 15.29
N SER A 77 -29.47 -16.95 15.93
CA SER A 77 -29.99 -15.62 15.65
C SER A 77 -29.02 -14.57 16.21
N HIS A 78 -27.95 -14.30 15.46
CA HIS A 78 -27.10 -13.13 15.65
C HIS A 78 -26.35 -12.89 14.34
N CYS A 79 -26.97 -12.16 13.40
CA CYS A 79 -26.34 -11.39 12.29
C CYS A 79 -27.35 -11.16 11.16
N THR A 80 -28.31 -10.25 11.33
CA THR A 80 -29.07 -9.67 10.20
C THR A 80 -29.51 -8.22 10.44
N LEU A 81 -29.15 -7.61 11.58
CA LEU A 81 -29.65 -6.27 11.95
C LEU A 81 -28.64 -5.13 11.70
N ASP A 82 -27.37 -5.47 11.43
CA ASP A 82 -26.30 -4.47 11.22
C ASP A 82 -26.20 -4.02 9.75
N GLU A 83 -26.42 -4.93 8.79
CA GLU A 83 -26.33 -4.61 7.36
C GLU A 83 -27.43 -3.64 6.88
N ALA A 84 -28.66 -3.78 7.40
CA ALA A 84 -29.78 -2.93 6.97
C ALA A 84 -29.73 -1.49 7.53
N PHE A 85 -28.95 -1.24 8.59
CA PHE A 85 -28.82 0.09 9.19
C PHE A 85 -27.69 0.90 8.55
N GLU A 86 -26.63 0.24 8.07
CA GLU A 86 -25.52 0.89 7.34
C GLU A 86 -25.93 1.34 5.92
N ASP A 87 -26.84 0.62 5.25
CA ASP A 87 -27.25 0.92 3.87
C ASP A 87 -28.01 2.26 3.74
N LEU A 88 -28.80 2.66 4.75
CA LEU A 88 -29.53 3.93 4.73
C LEU A 88 -28.61 5.14 4.97
N ASP A 89 -27.55 4.95 5.78
CA ASP A 89 -26.46 5.92 5.98
C ASP A 89 -25.67 6.10 4.68
N TRP A 90 -25.45 5.02 3.92
CA TRP A 90 -24.65 5.03 2.70
C TRP A 90 -25.16 5.98 1.61
N ASP A 91 -26.41 5.81 1.17
CA ASP A 91 -26.99 6.61 0.09
C ASP A 91 -27.18 8.07 0.51
N THR A 92 -27.49 8.30 1.80
CA THR A 92 -27.60 9.64 2.37
C THR A 92 -26.23 10.34 2.39
N GLU A 93 -25.19 9.70 2.94
CA GLU A 93 -23.83 10.25 2.96
C GLU A 93 -23.30 10.49 1.54
N LYS A 94 -23.60 9.58 0.59
CA LYS A 94 -23.23 9.74 -0.82
C LYS A 94 -23.93 10.92 -1.48
N GLY A 95 -25.23 11.12 -1.21
CA GLY A 95 -25.99 12.27 -1.69
C GLY A 95 -25.45 13.60 -1.15
N LEU A 96 -25.10 13.64 0.14
CA LEU A 96 -24.48 14.81 0.76
C LEU A 96 -23.10 15.12 0.15
N GLU A 97 -22.30 14.09 -0.11
CA GLU A 97 -21.01 14.25 -0.79
C GLU A 97 -21.19 14.78 -2.23
N ALA A 98 -22.17 14.26 -2.98
CA ALA A 98 -22.43 14.73 -4.34
C ALA A 98 -22.75 16.23 -4.39
N VAL A 99 -23.60 16.70 -3.47
CA VAL A 99 -23.92 18.13 -3.33
C VAL A 99 -22.67 18.95 -2.98
N ALA A 100 -21.78 18.43 -2.14
CA ALA A 100 -20.51 19.09 -1.84
C ALA A 100 -19.62 19.20 -3.10
N CYS A 101 -19.53 18.14 -3.89
CA CYS A 101 -18.76 18.10 -5.13
C CYS A 101 -19.30 19.00 -6.25
N ASP A 102 -20.59 19.28 -6.27
CA ASP A 102 -21.24 20.14 -7.28
C ASP A 102 -20.96 21.64 -7.08
N THR A 103 -20.23 22.01 -6.03
CA THR A 103 -19.81 23.40 -5.79
C THR A 103 -18.89 23.88 -6.91
N GLU A 104 -19.12 25.08 -7.44
CA GLU A 104 -18.28 25.67 -8.48
C GLU A 104 -16.81 25.74 -8.06
N GLY A 105 -15.90 25.27 -8.92
CA GLY A 105 -14.47 25.25 -8.66
C GLY A 105 -14.01 24.15 -7.69
N PHE A 106 -14.89 23.22 -7.29
CA PHE A 106 -14.50 22.07 -6.47
C PHE A 106 -13.45 21.22 -7.20
N VAL A 107 -12.34 20.96 -6.50
CA VAL A 107 -11.32 20.01 -6.94
C VAL A 107 -11.27 18.88 -5.92
N PRO A 108 -11.30 17.59 -6.34
CA PRO A 108 -11.22 16.50 -5.39
C PRO A 108 -9.93 16.49 -4.55
N PRO A 109 -10.01 16.30 -3.23
CA PRO A 109 -8.86 16.40 -2.36
C PRO A 109 -7.93 15.18 -2.49
N LYS A 110 -6.64 15.46 -2.33
CA LYS A 110 -5.54 14.49 -2.30
C LYS A 110 -4.83 14.58 -0.95
N VAL A 111 -5.12 13.65 -0.04
CA VAL A 111 -4.53 13.70 1.31
C VAL A 111 -3.15 13.05 1.31
N MET A 112 -2.17 13.72 1.92
CA MET A 112 -0.81 13.19 2.08
C MET A 112 -0.50 13.00 3.56
N LEU A 113 -0.42 11.75 3.99
CA LEU A 113 -0.03 11.38 5.34
C LEU A 113 1.48 11.09 5.38
N ILE A 114 2.23 11.92 6.12
CA ILE A 114 3.69 11.90 6.16
C ILE A 114 4.13 11.51 7.57
N SER A 115 4.85 10.40 7.69
CA SER A 115 5.42 9.96 8.96
C SER A 115 6.62 10.81 9.36
N SER A 116 6.74 11.19 10.63
CA SER A 116 7.94 11.83 11.18
C SER A 116 9.22 10.98 11.04
N LYS A 117 9.09 9.67 10.76
CA LYS A 117 10.23 8.78 10.45
C LYS A 117 10.75 8.91 9.02
N VAL A 118 10.04 9.59 8.11
CA VAL A 118 10.60 9.88 6.79
C VAL A 118 11.80 10.82 6.98
N PRO A 119 12.98 10.53 6.39
CA PRO A 119 14.15 11.39 6.59
C PRO A 119 13.85 12.82 6.12
N LYS A 120 14.09 13.82 6.99
CA LYS A 120 13.81 15.24 6.69
C LYS A 120 12.34 15.49 6.32
N ALA A 121 11.41 14.82 7.01
CA ALA A 121 9.97 14.92 6.80
C ALA A 121 9.43 16.36 6.91
N GLU A 122 10.03 17.16 7.78
CA GLU A 122 9.69 18.56 8.03
C GLU A 122 9.82 19.45 6.79
N TYR A 123 10.67 19.07 5.83
CA TYR A 123 10.84 19.79 4.57
C TYR A 123 9.90 19.31 3.45
N ILE A 124 9.20 18.18 3.63
CA ILE A 124 8.31 17.64 2.61
C ILE A 124 7.21 18.63 2.17
N PRO A 125 6.59 19.41 3.07
CA PRO A 125 5.61 20.42 2.65
C PRO A 125 6.15 21.46 1.66
N THR A 126 7.46 21.75 1.69
CA THR A 126 8.09 22.76 0.82
C THR A 126 8.28 22.29 -0.63
N ILE A 127 8.25 20.98 -0.85
CA ILE A 127 8.46 20.33 -2.16
C ILE A 127 7.15 19.82 -2.79
N ILE A 128 6.02 20.04 -2.11
CA ILE A 128 4.69 19.78 -2.68
C ILE A 128 4.46 20.74 -3.84
N ARG A 129 3.79 20.24 -4.88
CA ARG A 129 3.49 21.05 -6.06
C ARG A 129 2.55 22.20 -5.67
N ARG A 130 2.92 23.44 -6.03
CA ARG A 130 2.19 24.66 -5.61
C ARG A 130 1.01 25.01 -6.51
N ASP A 131 0.93 24.38 -7.68
CA ASP A 131 -0.12 24.58 -8.69
C ASP A 131 -1.41 23.79 -8.38
N ASP A 132 -1.39 22.90 -7.40
CA ASP A 132 -2.52 22.03 -7.05
C ASP A 132 -2.93 22.23 -5.57
N PRO A 133 -3.91 23.11 -5.30
CA PRO A 133 -4.35 23.40 -3.94
C PRO A 133 -5.15 22.25 -3.30
N SER A 134 -5.50 21.21 -4.06
CA SER A 134 -6.26 20.07 -3.54
C SER A 134 -5.38 19.08 -2.74
N ILE A 135 -4.07 19.30 -2.70
CA ILE A 135 -3.13 18.48 -1.94
C ILE A 135 -3.07 18.96 -0.48
N ILE A 136 -3.42 18.05 0.44
CA ILE A 136 -3.55 18.34 1.86
C ILE A 136 -2.47 17.55 2.64
N PRO A 137 -1.34 18.17 2.99
CA PRO A 137 -0.29 17.50 3.77
C PRO A 137 -0.63 17.45 5.26
N ILE A 138 -0.39 16.28 5.85
CA ILE A 138 -0.54 15.97 7.26
C ILE A 138 0.73 15.25 7.73
N LEU A 139 1.54 15.95 8.54
CA LEU A 139 2.70 15.39 9.21
C LEU A 139 2.26 14.84 10.57
N TYR A 140 2.49 13.56 10.84
CA TYR A 140 2.17 12.95 12.12
C TYR A 140 3.43 12.42 12.82
N ASP A 141 3.40 12.43 14.15
CA ASP A 141 4.49 11.88 14.95
C ASP A 141 4.36 10.36 15.08
N HIS A 142 5.24 9.62 14.43
CA HIS A 142 5.29 8.16 14.51
C HIS A 142 5.39 7.60 15.94
N GLU A 143 6.05 8.31 16.86
CA GLU A 143 6.32 7.81 18.21
C GLU A 143 5.14 8.03 19.16
N HIS A 144 4.40 9.13 18.99
CA HIS A 144 3.42 9.60 19.99
C HIS A 144 2.00 9.71 19.46
N ALA A 145 1.77 9.79 18.15
CA ALA A 145 0.41 9.85 17.60
C ALA A 145 -0.31 8.51 17.77
N THR A 146 -1.63 8.58 17.87
CA THR A 146 -2.54 7.44 17.81
C THR A 146 -3.23 7.37 16.45
N PHE A 147 -3.91 6.26 16.18
CA PHE A 147 -4.73 6.14 14.97
C PHE A 147 -5.90 7.13 14.96
N GLU A 148 -6.50 7.42 16.11
CA GLU A 148 -7.56 8.41 16.23
C GLU A 148 -7.04 9.83 15.96
N ASP A 149 -5.88 10.21 16.49
CA ASP A 149 -5.28 11.52 16.20
C ASP A 149 -5.10 11.75 14.69
N ILE A 150 -4.68 10.69 13.97
CA ILE A 150 -4.52 10.74 12.51
C ILE A 150 -5.88 10.91 11.81
N LEU A 151 -6.89 10.14 12.22
CA LEU A 151 -8.22 10.19 11.61
C LEU A 151 -8.90 11.55 11.85
N GLU A 152 -8.84 12.07 13.08
CA GLU A 152 -9.36 13.38 13.45
C GLU A 152 -8.67 14.50 12.66
N GLU A 153 -7.35 14.44 12.50
CA GLU A 153 -6.61 15.44 11.74
C GLU A 153 -6.95 15.40 10.25
N ILE A 154 -7.14 14.21 9.66
CA ILE A 154 -7.63 14.05 8.29
C ILE A 154 -9.01 14.68 8.14
N GLU A 155 -9.96 14.33 9.00
CA GLU A 155 -11.33 14.82 8.96
C GLU A 155 -11.38 16.35 9.15
N ARG A 156 -10.61 16.88 10.11
CA ARG A 156 -10.49 18.32 10.35
C ARG A 156 -9.95 19.05 9.13
N LYS A 157 -8.88 18.54 8.50
CA LYS A 157 -8.28 19.18 7.31
C LYS A 157 -9.18 19.09 6.08
N LEU A 158 -9.91 17.99 5.89
CA LEU A 158 -10.92 17.87 4.84
C LEU A 158 -12.04 18.90 5.03
N ASN A 159 -12.54 19.06 6.26
CA ASN A 159 -13.58 20.04 6.56
C ASN A 159 -13.12 21.49 6.37
N VAL A 160 -11.86 21.80 6.66
CA VAL A 160 -11.25 23.11 6.36
C VAL A 160 -11.10 23.31 4.85
N TYR A 161 -10.75 22.26 4.11
CA TYR A 161 -10.61 22.33 2.65
C TYR A 161 -11.97 22.58 1.97
N HIS A 162 -12.95 21.74 2.25
CA HIS A 162 -14.33 21.89 1.78
C HIS A 162 -15.25 20.98 2.59
N LYS A 163 -16.29 21.55 3.21
CA LYS A 163 -17.18 20.80 4.09
C LYS A 163 -17.94 19.72 3.31
N GLY A 164 -17.80 18.47 3.75
CA GLY A 164 -18.40 17.31 3.08
C GLY A 164 -17.50 16.67 2.02
N ALA A 165 -16.32 17.23 1.75
CA ALA A 165 -15.36 16.62 0.84
C ALA A 165 -14.79 15.30 1.39
N LYS A 166 -14.58 14.35 0.49
CA LYS A 166 -14.00 13.03 0.78
C LYS A 166 -12.76 12.80 -0.07
N ILE A 167 -11.90 11.88 0.37
CA ILE A 167 -10.61 11.59 -0.23
C ILE A 167 -10.79 10.80 -1.53
N TRP A 168 -10.25 11.31 -2.64
CA TRP A 168 -10.21 10.57 -3.91
C TRP A 168 -8.86 9.89 -4.09
N LYS A 169 -7.78 10.57 -3.68
CA LYS A 169 -6.42 10.02 -3.67
C LYS A 169 -5.75 10.28 -2.34
N MET A 170 -5.02 9.30 -1.85
CA MET A 170 -4.20 9.41 -0.66
C MET A 170 -2.78 8.99 -0.98
N LEU A 171 -1.82 9.63 -0.33
CA LEU A 171 -0.43 9.17 -0.25
C LEU A 171 -0.10 8.90 1.21
N ILE A 172 0.37 7.69 1.52
CA ILE A 172 0.97 7.37 2.82
C ILE A 172 2.47 7.27 2.59
N PHE A 173 3.21 8.25 3.09
CA PHE A 173 4.66 8.30 3.05
C PHE A 173 5.22 7.87 4.42
N CYS A 174 5.61 6.60 4.51
CA CYS A 174 6.13 6.02 5.75
C CYS A 174 7.27 5.04 5.49
N GLN A 175 7.97 4.66 6.55
CA GLN A 175 8.96 3.59 6.48
C GLN A 175 8.29 2.22 6.44
N GLY A 176 9.02 1.23 5.97
CA GLY A 176 8.54 -0.15 5.88
C GLY A 176 9.55 -1.04 5.16
N GLY A 177 9.08 -2.20 4.73
CA GLY A 177 9.88 -3.14 3.95
C GLY A 177 8.98 -4.13 3.22
N PRO A 178 9.57 -5.17 2.60
CA PRO A 178 8.79 -6.17 1.87
C PRO A 178 7.71 -6.81 2.76
N GLY A 179 6.45 -6.56 2.44
CA GLY A 179 5.27 -7.10 3.13
C GLY A 179 4.85 -6.41 4.43
N HIS A 180 5.40 -5.23 4.77
CA HIS A 180 5.01 -4.52 6.00
C HIS A 180 5.20 -2.99 5.94
N LEU A 181 4.40 -2.27 6.72
CA LEU A 181 4.48 -0.81 6.91
C LEU A 181 4.64 -0.45 8.38
N TYR A 182 5.43 0.58 8.65
CA TYR A 182 5.54 1.19 9.98
C TYR A 182 4.67 2.45 10.01
N LEU A 183 3.39 2.30 10.36
CA LEU A 183 2.47 3.42 10.50
C LEU A 183 2.81 4.19 11.78
N LEU A 184 2.64 3.55 12.93
CA LEU A 184 3.00 4.10 14.25
C LEU A 184 3.98 3.17 14.96
N LYS A 185 4.64 3.67 16.01
CA LYS A 185 5.49 2.87 16.87
C LYS A 185 4.69 1.68 17.40
N ASN A 186 5.27 0.49 17.34
CA ASN A 186 4.65 -0.78 17.72
C ASN A 186 3.41 -1.19 16.89
N LYS A 187 3.00 -0.40 15.88
CA LYS A 187 1.89 -0.69 14.97
C LYS A 187 2.41 -0.99 13.58
N VAL A 188 3.00 -2.17 13.45
CA VAL A 188 3.54 -2.68 12.17
C VAL A 188 2.40 -3.32 11.37
N ALA A 189 1.94 -2.69 10.30
CA ALA A 189 0.93 -3.27 9.44
C ALA A 189 1.56 -4.41 8.60
N THR A 190 1.06 -5.63 8.80
CA THR A 190 1.40 -6.82 8.01
C THR A 190 0.11 -7.51 7.62
N PHE A 191 0.10 -8.36 6.57
CA PHE A 191 -1.13 -9.03 6.13
C PHE A 191 -1.86 -9.77 7.28
N ALA A 192 -1.11 -10.38 8.20
CA ALA A 192 -1.68 -11.11 9.34
C ALA A 192 -2.19 -10.20 10.46
N LYS A 193 -1.57 -9.01 10.64
CA LYS A 193 -1.95 -8.08 11.71
C LYS A 193 -3.17 -7.25 11.33
N VAL A 194 -3.28 -6.83 10.06
CA VAL A 194 -4.45 -6.07 9.59
C VAL A 194 -5.76 -6.87 9.58
N GLU A 195 -5.69 -8.19 9.76
CA GLU A 195 -6.85 -9.08 9.92
C GLU A 195 -7.15 -9.45 11.39
N LYS A 196 -6.26 -9.15 12.32
CA LYS A 196 -6.34 -9.66 13.71
C LYS A 196 -6.26 -8.60 14.79
N GLU A 197 -5.53 -7.50 14.54
CA GLU A 197 -5.37 -6.42 15.50
C GLU A 197 -6.56 -5.46 15.35
N GLU A 198 -7.43 -5.44 16.36
CA GLU A 198 -8.70 -4.68 16.34
C GLU A 198 -8.49 -3.19 16.07
N ASP A 199 -7.44 -2.60 16.62
CA ASP A 199 -7.14 -1.18 16.43
C ASP A 199 -6.69 -0.88 14.99
N MET A 200 -5.93 -1.79 14.35
CA MET A 200 -5.61 -1.66 12.93
C MET A 200 -6.86 -1.83 12.06
N ILE A 201 -7.68 -2.82 12.38
CA ILE A 201 -8.95 -3.07 11.69
C ILE A 201 -9.83 -1.82 11.76
N HIS A 202 -9.98 -1.26 12.95
CA HIS A 202 -10.78 -0.07 13.21
C HIS A 202 -10.25 1.14 12.44
N PHE A 203 -8.93 1.39 12.49
CA PHE A 203 -8.30 2.49 11.76
C PHE A 203 -8.62 2.46 10.25
N TRP A 204 -8.43 1.31 9.59
CA TRP A 204 -8.66 1.21 8.15
C TRP A 204 -10.15 1.28 7.78
N LYS A 205 -11.03 0.74 8.62
CA LYS A 205 -12.49 0.89 8.45
C LYS A 205 -12.94 2.33 8.64
N ARG A 206 -12.42 3.07 9.62
CA ARG A 206 -12.73 4.49 9.79
C ARG A 206 -12.15 5.34 8.66
N LEU A 207 -10.92 5.05 8.23
CA LEU A 207 -10.31 5.73 7.10
C LEU A 207 -11.11 5.50 5.81
N SER A 208 -11.67 4.30 5.59
CA SER A 208 -12.47 4.03 4.40
C SER A 208 -13.72 4.92 4.32
N ARG A 209 -14.36 5.25 5.46
CA ARG A 209 -15.48 6.22 5.53
C ARG A 209 -15.12 7.65 5.10
N LEU A 210 -13.83 7.98 5.10
CA LEU A 210 -13.31 9.27 4.63
C LEU A 210 -12.98 9.26 3.14
N MET A 211 -13.01 8.09 2.48
CA MET A 211 -12.83 7.96 1.03
C MET A 211 -14.14 8.28 0.30
N SER A 212 -14.01 8.76 -0.94
CA SER A 212 -15.16 9.21 -1.72
C SER A 212 -16.09 8.08 -2.14
N LYS A 213 -17.40 8.31 -2.05
CA LYS A 213 -18.44 7.41 -2.57
C LYS A 213 -18.92 7.80 -3.97
N VAL A 214 -18.61 9.02 -4.42
CA VAL A 214 -19.05 9.57 -5.71
C VAL A 214 -17.96 9.56 -6.78
N ASN A 215 -16.71 9.23 -6.42
CA ASN A 215 -15.63 9.08 -7.37
C ASN A 215 -16.01 8.05 -8.47
N PRO A 216 -16.03 8.44 -9.75
CA PRO A 216 -16.36 7.52 -10.84
C PRO A 216 -15.32 6.39 -10.94
N GLU A 217 -14.05 6.73 -10.65
CA GLU A 217 -12.94 5.79 -10.59
C GLU A 217 -12.77 5.21 -9.18
N PRO A 218 -12.03 4.10 -9.01
CA PRO A 218 -11.60 3.65 -7.69
C PRO A 218 -10.78 4.73 -6.98
N ASN A 219 -10.99 4.88 -5.68
CA ASN A 219 -10.15 5.72 -4.84
C ASN A 219 -8.76 5.08 -4.73
N VAL A 220 -7.69 5.88 -4.76
CA VAL A 220 -6.32 5.34 -4.79
C VAL A 220 -5.54 5.72 -3.54
N ILE A 221 -4.98 4.74 -2.84
CA ILE A 221 -3.99 4.94 -1.78
C ILE A 221 -2.61 4.54 -2.31
N HIS A 222 -1.75 5.52 -2.48
CA HIS A 222 -0.35 5.32 -2.83
C HIS A 222 0.48 5.11 -1.57
N ILE A 223 1.37 4.12 -1.59
CA ILE A 223 2.34 3.86 -0.54
C ILE A 223 3.72 4.24 -1.05
N MET A 224 4.44 5.06 -0.28
CA MET A 224 5.76 5.55 -0.64
C MET A 224 6.71 5.50 0.55
N GLY A 225 8.02 5.45 0.27
CA GLY A 225 9.07 5.39 1.30
C GLY A 225 9.55 3.99 1.65
N CYS A 226 8.97 2.95 1.04
CA CYS A 226 9.39 1.57 1.22
C CYS A 226 9.09 0.71 -0.01
N TYR A 227 9.62 -0.52 -0.02
CA TYR A 227 9.38 -1.51 -1.08
C TYR A 227 8.45 -2.63 -0.60
N ILE A 228 7.19 -2.28 -0.32
CA ILE A 228 6.19 -3.21 0.23
C ILE A 228 5.93 -4.41 -0.68
N LEU A 229 5.85 -4.20 -1.99
CA LEU A 229 5.64 -5.26 -2.99
C LEU A 229 6.90 -6.08 -3.32
N GLY A 230 7.95 -5.99 -2.50
CA GLY A 230 9.18 -6.75 -2.69
C GLY A 230 9.06 -8.25 -2.44
N ASN A 231 7.92 -8.72 -1.90
CA ASN A 231 7.62 -10.13 -1.70
C ASN A 231 6.10 -10.40 -1.82
N PRO A 232 5.68 -11.67 -1.89
CA PRO A 232 4.25 -12.02 -1.98
C PRO A 232 3.40 -11.59 -0.78
N ASN A 233 4.02 -11.29 0.36
CA ASN A 233 3.28 -10.82 1.54
C ASN A 233 2.80 -9.37 1.36
N GLY A 234 3.49 -8.57 0.53
CA GLY A 234 3.04 -7.23 0.16
C GLY A 234 1.71 -7.26 -0.61
N GLU A 235 1.60 -8.16 -1.59
CA GLU A 235 0.36 -8.36 -2.35
C GLU A 235 -0.79 -8.83 -1.44
N LYS A 236 -0.52 -9.76 -0.50
CA LYS A 236 -1.51 -10.18 0.50
C LYS A 236 -1.94 -9.03 1.40
N LEU A 237 -0.99 -8.21 1.86
CA LEU A 237 -1.31 -7.03 2.66
C LEU A 237 -2.22 -6.06 1.89
N PHE A 238 -1.90 -5.76 0.63
CA PHE A 238 -2.76 -4.92 -0.21
C PHE A 238 -4.14 -5.54 -0.43
N GLN A 239 -4.22 -6.85 -0.69
CA GLN A 239 -5.51 -7.52 -0.83
C GLN A 239 -6.35 -7.42 0.45
N ASN A 240 -5.75 -7.66 1.61
CA ASN A 240 -6.45 -7.59 2.90
C ASN A 240 -6.94 -6.18 3.20
N LEU A 241 -6.12 -5.16 2.91
CA LEU A 241 -6.52 -3.76 3.06
C LEU A 241 -7.66 -3.38 2.10
N ARG A 242 -7.62 -3.82 0.84
CA ARG A 242 -8.72 -3.59 -0.12
C ARG A 242 -10.02 -4.21 0.38
N THR A 243 -9.97 -5.46 0.85
CA THR A 243 -11.14 -6.15 1.43
C THR A 243 -11.67 -5.37 2.63
N LEU A 244 -10.79 -4.98 3.55
CA LEU A 244 -11.16 -4.24 4.77
C LEU A 244 -11.78 -2.87 4.49
N MET A 245 -11.42 -2.23 3.38
CA MET A 245 -11.95 -0.93 2.95
C MET A 245 -13.15 -1.04 1.98
N THR A 246 -13.72 -2.23 1.79
CA THR A 246 -15.00 -2.40 1.07
C THR A 246 -16.13 -1.74 1.90
N PRO A 247 -17.12 -1.06 1.27
CA PRO A 247 -17.41 -0.94 -0.16
C PRO A 247 -16.83 0.30 -0.87
N TYR A 248 -15.88 1.03 -0.27
CA TYR A 248 -15.38 2.33 -0.74
C TYR A 248 -14.45 2.29 -1.99
N ARG A 249 -14.45 1.19 -2.76
CA ARG A 249 -13.70 1.00 -4.01
C ARG A 249 -12.25 1.51 -3.94
N VAL A 250 -11.50 1.10 -2.91
CA VAL A 250 -10.11 1.54 -2.72
C VAL A 250 -9.12 0.61 -3.42
N THR A 251 -8.17 1.17 -4.18
CA THR A 251 -7.00 0.48 -4.71
C THR A 251 -5.74 0.94 -3.99
N PHE A 252 -4.76 0.05 -3.93
CA PHE A 252 -3.44 0.32 -3.33
C PHE A 252 -2.37 0.19 -4.38
N GLU A 253 -1.49 1.19 -4.44
CA GLU A 253 -0.40 1.28 -5.41
C GLU A 253 0.92 1.61 -4.71
N SER A 254 2.01 0.99 -5.15
CA SER A 254 3.36 1.27 -4.64
C SER A 254 4.39 1.07 -5.75
N PRO A 255 4.31 1.81 -6.86
CA PRO A 255 5.25 1.70 -7.95
C PRO A 255 6.67 2.05 -7.49
N LEU A 256 7.68 1.45 -8.14
CA LEU A 256 9.07 1.80 -7.89
C LEU A 256 9.32 3.26 -8.29
N GLU A 257 9.89 4.08 -7.39
CA GLU A 257 10.10 5.53 -7.63
C GLU A 257 10.86 5.85 -8.94
N LEU A 258 11.75 4.96 -9.38
CA LEU A 258 12.54 5.11 -10.61
C LEU A 258 11.79 4.67 -11.89
N SER A 259 10.62 4.06 -11.76
CA SER A 259 9.80 3.64 -12.90
C SER A 259 8.98 4.80 -13.46
N ALA A 260 8.45 4.64 -14.68
CA ALA A 260 7.53 5.63 -15.27
C ALA A 260 6.27 5.85 -14.42
N GLN A 261 5.69 4.77 -13.87
CA GLN A 261 4.56 4.83 -12.95
C GLN A 261 4.95 5.53 -11.63
N GLY A 262 6.14 5.26 -11.11
CA GLY A 262 6.67 5.93 -9.92
C GLY A 262 6.85 7.42 -10.13
N LYS A 263 7.35 7.83 -11.29
CA LYS A 263 7.44 9.23 -11.70
C LYS A 263 6.06 9.90 -11.73
N GLN A 264 5.06 9.27 -12.36
CA GLN A 264 3.69 9.79 -12.40
C GLN A 264 3.06 9.93 -11.01
N MET A 265 3.29 8.94 -10.14
CA MET A 265 2.86 9.01 -8.74
C MET A 265 3.54 10.20 -8.02
N ILE A 266 4.84 10.39 -8.18
CA ILE A 266 5.56 11.52 -7.57
C ILE A 266 5.00 12.85 -8.09
N GLU A 267 4.84 12.99 -9.40
CA GLU A 267 4.29 14.19 -10.03
C GLU A 267 2.86 14.48 -9.55
N THR A 268 2.08 13.47 -9.14
CA THR A 268 0.73 13.70 -8.58
C THR A 268 0.75 14.56 -7.32
N TYR A 269 1.81 14.50 -6.50
CA TYR A 269 1.87 15.16 -5.19
C TYR A 269 2.97 16.21 -5.05
N PHE A 270 4.07 16.05 -5.78
CA PHE A 270 5.28 16.84 -5.59
C PHE A 270 5.68 17.57 -6.85
N ASP A 271 6.37 18.71 -6.68
CA ASP A 271 7.22 19.21 -7.76
C ASP A 271 8.35 18.20 -7.98
N PHE A 272 8.40 17.61 -9.18
CA PHE A 272 9.33 16.53 -9.47
C PHE A 272 10.80 16.94 -9.32
N ARG A 273 11.15 18.20 -9.62
CA ARG A 273 12.53 18.68 -9.52
C ARG A 273 12.91 18.85 -8.06
N LEU A 274 12.03 19.48 -7.26
CA LEU A 274 12.24 19.64 -5.82
C LEU A 274 12.28 18.29 -5.10
N TYR A 275 11.40 17.36 -5.46
CA TYR A 275 11.42 16.00 -4.92
C TYR A 275 12.75 15.29 -5.18
N ARG A 276 13.25 15.33 -6.42
CA ARG A 276 14.55 14.71 -6.75
C ARG A 276 15.71 15.34 -5.98
N LEU A 277 15.69 16.66 -5.84
CA LEU A 277 16.70 17.38 -5.06
C LEU A 277 16.66 16.96 -3.59
N TRP A 278 15.48 17.02 -2.96
CA TRP A 278 15.28 16.59 -1.58
C TRP A 278 15.72 15.13 -1.38
N LYS A 279 15.31 14.22 -2.26
CA LYS A 279 15.67 12.79 -2.20
C LYS A 279 17.17 12.56 -2.25
N SER A 280 17.89 13.32 -3.08
CA SER A 280 19.36 13.22 -3.17
C SER A 280 20.08 13.69 -1.89
N ARG A 281 19.41 14.53 -1.09
CA ARG A 281 19.96 15.16 0.13
C ARG A 281 19.35 14.61 1.43
N GLN A 282 18.43 13.66 1.36
CA GLN A 282 17.70 13.12 2.52
C GLN A 282 18.62 12.49 3.59
N HIS A 283 19.80 12.00 3.18
CA HIS A 283 20.83 11.45 4.07
C HIS A 283 22.06 12.36 4.23
N SER A 284 22.05 13.54 3.61
CA SER A 284 23.14 14.51 3.77
C SER A 284 23.09 15.13 5.17
N LYS A 285 24.25 15.22 5.82
CA LYS A 285 24.42 15.89 7.12
C LYS A 285 24.47 17.42 7.02
N LEU A 286 24.66 17.95 5.80
CA LEU A 286 24.66 19.39 5.55
C LEU A 286 23.20 19.86 5.48
N LEU A 287 22.89 20.86 6.32
CA LEU A 287 21.55 21.41 6.57
C LEU A 287 21.16 22.52 5.57
N ASP A 288 21.76 22.55 4.38
CA ASP A 288 21.55 23.68 3.46
C ASP A 288 20.33 23.43 2.56
N PHE A 289 19.14 23.51 3.17
CA PHE A 289 17.87 23.66 2.43
C PHE A 289 17.37 25.10 2.41
N ASP A 290 17.83 25.94 3.33
CA ASP A 290 17.50 27.37 3.37
C ASP A 290 18.00 28.13 2.13
N ASP A 291 19.07 27.64 1.48
CA ASP A 291 19.65 28.26 0.28
C ASP A 291 19.02 27.78 -1.04
N VAL A 292 18.02 26.89 -1.02
CA VAL A 292 17.49 26.26 -2.26
C VAL A 292 15.98 26.43 -2.47
N LEU A 293 15.26 27.10 -1.58
CA LEU A 293 13.81 27.30 -1.66
C LEU A 293 13.41 28.74 -1.95
#